data_AF-A0A348P3H4-F1
#
_entry.id   AF-A0A348P3H4-F1
#
_cell.length_a   1.000
_cell.length_b   1.000
_cell.length_c   1.000
_cell.angle_alpha   90.00
_cell.angle_beta   90.00
_cell.angle_gamma   90.00
#
_symmetry.space_group_name_H-M   'P 1'
#
loop_
_entity.id
_entity.type
_entity.pdbx_description
1 polymer ?
#
loop_
_entity_poly.entity_id
_entity_poly.type
_entity_poly.pdbx_seq_one_letter_code
_entity_poly.pdbx_strand_id
1 'polypeptide(L)'
;DVGSVVLRDRTKLAEDGIVIIAASIETETETVVSGPEVITRGFVYVKESEEFIEKTRRLCESVLADCVYDGITDFATIRNRLRDAVSKFIYQSTKRNPMVLPVIMEV
;
A
#
# COMPACT_ATOMS: atom_id res chain seq x y z
N ASP A 1 -1.90 -21.63 -21.36
CA ASP A 1 -1.42 -20.24 -21.29
C ASP A 1 -1.59 -19.69 -19.86
N VAL A 2 -1.06 -20.43 -18.89
CA VAL A 2 -1.02 -20.07 -17.46
C VAL A 2 0.44 -20.31 -17.10
N GLY A 3 1.29 -19.29 -17.15
CA GLY A 3 2.73 -19.55 -17.13
C GLY A 3 3.53 -18.39 -16.63
N SER A 4 3.75 -17.38 -17.47
CA SER A 4 4.77 -16.36 -17.20
C SER A 4 4.39 -15.36 -16.10
N VAL A 5 3.18 -14.79 -16.14
CA VAL A 5 2.78 -13.72 -15.21
C VAL A 5 2.61 -14.25 -13.78
N VAL A 6 1.88 -15.35 -13.62
CA VAL A 6 1.63 -15.97 -12.30
C VAL A 6 2.92 -16.50 -11.66
N LEU A 7 3.81 -17.11 -12.46
CA LEU A 7 5.12 -17.54 -11.95
C LEU A 7 6.00 -16.36 -11.57
N ARG A 8 6.00 -15.28 -12.36
CA ARG A 8 6.76 -14.06 -12.06
C ARG A 8 6.30 -13.41 -10.76
N ASP A 9 4.99 -13.32 -10.54
CA ASP A 9 4.43 -12.79 -9.29
C ASP A 9 4.79 -13.67 -8.10
N ARG A 10 4.73 -15.01 -8.24
CA ARG A 10 5.17 -15.95 -7.20
C ARG A 10 6.66 -15.80 -6.86
N THR A 11 7.53 -15.66 -7.86
CA THR A 11 8.97 -15.46 -7.63
C THR A 11 9.23 -14.16 -6.87
N LYS A 12 8.61 -13.04 -7.28
CA LYS A 12 8.72 -11.77 -6.54
C LYS A 12 8.19 -11.86 -5.10
N LEU A 13 7.05 -12.52 -4.90
CA LEU A 13 6.46 -12.70 -3.57
C LEU A 13 7.34 -13.55 -2.64
N ALA A 14 8.03 -14.55 -3.20
CA ALA A 14 8.95 -15.41 -2.45
C ALA A 14 10.24 -14.71 -2.03
N GLU A 15 10.72 -13.72 -2.81
CA GLU A 15 11.98 -13.02 -2.58
C GLU A 15 11.84 -11.78 -1.70
N ASP A 16 10.86 -10.91 -2.00
CA ASP A 16 10.74 -9.59 -1.37
C ASP A 16 9.52 -9.45 -0.46
N GLY A 17 8.59 -10.40 -0.48
CA GLY A 17 7.35 -10.37 0.28
C GLY A 17 6.29 -9.40 -0.29
N ILE A 18 5.24 -9.17 0.51
CA ILE A 18 4.10 -8.34 0.16
C ILE A 18 3.77 -7.34 1.28
N VAL A 19 3.35 -6.16 0.86
CA VAL A 19 2.78 -5.10 1.70
C VAL A 19 1.38 -4.81 1.21
N ILE A 20 0.40 -4.95 2.09
CA ILE A 20 -1.02 -4.69 1.83
C ILE A 20 -1.38 -3.41 2.57
N ILE A 21 -2.04 -2.49 1.87
CA ILE A 21 -2.57 -1.25 2.44
C ILE A 21 -4.09 -1.34 2.36
N ALA A 22 -4.78 -1.35 3.49
CA ALA A 22 -6.24 -1.43 3.53
C ALA A 22 -6.83 -0.12 4.06
N ALA A 23 -7.78 0.46 3.35
CA ALA A 23 -8.52 1.65 3.79
C ALA A 23 -9.99 1.55 3.39
N SER A 24 -10.86 2.15 4.20
CA SER A 24 -12.29 2.29 3.91
C SER A 24 -12.61 3.76 3.67
N ILE A 25 -13.27 4.07 2.55
CA ILE A 25 -13.64 5.42 2.14
C ILE A 25 -15.16 5.47 1.98
N GLU A 26 -15.80 6.46 2.60
CA GLU A 26 -17.21 6.79 2.40
C GLU A 26 -17.34 7.67 1.16
N THR A 27 -18.10 7.22 0.17
CA THR A 27 -18.20 7.93 -1.12
C THR A 27 -19.11 9.14 -1.10
N GLU A 28 -20.03 9.23 -0.14
CA GLU A 28 -20.89 10.41 0.01
C GLU A 28 -20.15 11.63 0.58
N THR A 29 -19.22 11.39 1.50
CA THR A 29 -18.47 12.45 2.19
C THR A 29 -17.02 12.58 1.69
N GLU A 30 -16.58 11.64 0.85
CA GLU A 30 -15.20 11.50 0.38
C GLU A 30 -14.18 11.38 1.54
N THR A 31 -14.64 10.89 2.70
CA THR A 31 -13.81 10.76 3.90
C THR A 31 -13.29 9.34 4.10
N VAL A 32 -12.09 9.25 4.67
CA VAL A 32 -11.54 7.97 5.13
C VAL A 32 -12.23 7.62 6.46
N VAL A 33 -13.07 6.58 6.44
CA VAL A 33 -13.83 6.11 7.61
C VAL A 33 -12.98 5.20 8.50
N SER A 34 -12.02 4.47 7.91
CA SER A 34 -11.13 3.56 8.62
C SER A 34 -9.83 3.32 7.86
N GLY A 35 -8.75 3.07 8.59
CA GLY A 35 -7.39 2.89 8.05
C GLY A 35 -6.63 4.21 7.83
N PRO A 36 -5.50 4.18 7.10
CA PRO A 36 -4.92 3.02 6.41
C PRO A 36 -4.27 2.03 7.37
N GLU A 37 -4.57 0.74 7.23
CA GLU A 37 -3.85 -0.35 7.90
C GLU A 37 -2.75 -0.89 6.98
N VAL A 38 -1.57 -1.14 7.54
CA VAL A 38 -0.42 -1.68 6.82
C VAL A 38 -0.13 -3.09 7.31
N ILE A 39 -0.30 -4.07 6.43
CA ILE A 39 -0.07 -5.49 6.71
C ILE A 39 1.11 -5.96 5.88
N THR A 40 2.09 -6.61 6.49
CA THR A 40 3.26 -7.13 5.77
C THR A 40 3.37 -8.64 5.94
N ARG A 41 3.76 -9.35 4.87
CA ARG A 41 4.09 -10.78 4.90
C ARG A 41 5.35 -11.04 4.09
N GLY A 42 6.32 -11.76 4.67
CA GLY A 42 7.60 -12.07 4.02
C GLY A 42 8.54 -10.87 3.79
N PHE A 43 8.14 -9.66 4.19
CA PHE A 43 8.90 -8.44 3.96
C PHE A 43 9.62 -7.94 5.23
N VAL A 44 8.89 -7.72 6.34
CA VAL A 44 9.46 -7.22 7.61
C VAL A 44 9.24 -8.23 8.75
N TYR A 45 10.28 -8.47 9.56
CA TYR A 45 10.24 -9.34 10.73
C TYR A 45 10.02 -8.51 12.01
N VAL A 46 9.18 -9.02 12.92
CA VAL A 46 8.21 -8.27 13.74
C VAL A 46 8.79 -7.38 14.87
N LYS A 47 10.12 -7.25 15.06
CA LYS A 47 10.69 -6.46 16.18
C LYS A 47 11.32 -5.11 15.81
N GLU A 48 11.92 -4.99 14.64
CA GLU A 48 12.45 -3.70 14.13
C GLU A 48 11.46 -3.02 13.16
N SER A 49 10.32 -3.67 12.92
CA SER A 49 9.35 -3.30 11.91
C SER A 49 8.30 -2.29 12.36
N GLU A 50 8.08 -2.08 13.66
CA GLU A 50 6.99 -1.23 14.15
C GLU A 50 7.14 0.22 13.71
N GLU A 51 8.33 0.80 13.88
CA GLU A 51 8.60 2.17 13.42
C GLU A 51 8.50 2.29 11.89
N PHE A 52 8.94 1.25 11.17
CA PHE A 52 8.84 1.22 9.71
C PHE A 52 7.38 1.16 9.23
N ILE A 53 6.58 0.30 9.86
CA ILE A 53 5.14 0.15 9.61
C ILE A 53 4.44 1.47 9.92
N GLU A 54 4.74 2.10 11.07
CA GLU A 54 4.16 3.38 11.47
C GLU A 54 4.51 4.51 10.50
N LYS A 55 5.77 4.59 10.03
CA LYS A 55 6.16 5.55 8.98
C LYS A 55 5.42 5.30 7.67
N THR A 56 5.24 4.04 7.28
CA THR A 56 4.47 3.66 6.09
C THR A 56 3.01 4.07 6.23
N ARG A 57 2.43 3.85 7.42
CA ARG A 57 1.05 4.23 7.75
C ARG A 57 0.83 5.73 7.60
N ARG A 58 1.71 6.54 8.19
CA ARG A 58 1.68 8.02 8.09
C ARG A 58 1.85 8.52 6.66
N LEU A 59 2.70 7.85 5.86
CA LEU A 59 2.83 8.15 4.44
C LEU A 59 1.50 7.90 3.71
N CYS A 60 0.84 6.78 3.96
CA CYS A 60 -0.47 6.49 3.38
C CYS A 60 -1.52 7.53 3.79
N GLU A 61 -1.55 7.95 5.06
CA GLU A 61 -2.45 9.01 5.55
C GLU A 61 -2.22 10.32 4.79
N SER A 62 -0.96 10.73 4.62
CA SER A 62 -0.62 11.94 3.84
C SER A 62 -1.09 11.82 2.40
N VAL A 63 -0.86 10.69 1.74
CA VAL A 63 -1.28 10.48 0.34
C VAL A 63 -2.80 10.53 0.21
N LEU A 64 -3.54 9.94 1.15
CA LEU A 64 -5.01 9.98 1.16
C LEU A 64 -5.51 11.42 1.37
N ALA A 65 -4.92 12.15 2.33
CA ALA A 65 -5.25 13.55 2.58
C ALA A 65 -4.98 14.43 1.35
N ASP A 66 -3.86 14.22 0.65
CA ASP A 66 -3.53 14.92 -0.59
C ASP A 66 -4.55 14.60 -1.70
N CYS A 67 -5.01 13.35 -1.80
CA CYS A 67 -6.06 12.98 -2.77
C CYS A 67 -7.37 13.71 -2.48
N VAL A 68 -7.79 13.79 -1.21
CA VAL A 68 -8.99 14.53 -0.80
C VAL A 68 -8.84 16.02 -1.10
N TYR A 69 -7.69 16.61 -0.77
CA TYR A 69 -7.39 18.01 -1.05
C TYR A 69 -7.42 18.32 -2.56
N ASP A 70 -6.89 17.41 -3.38
CA ASP A 70 -6.90 17.51 -4.85
C ASP A 70 -8.28 17.20 -5.48
N GLY A 71 -9.28 16.79 -4.69
CA GLY A 71 -10.61 16.38 -5.18
C GLY A 71 -10.59 15.08 -6.00
N ILE A 72 -9.67 14.17 -5.70
CA ILE A 72 -9.51 12.90 -6.40
C ILE A 72 -10.40 11.84 -5.76
N THR A 73 -11.43 11.44 -6.49
CA THR A 73 -12.38 10.39 -6.09
C THR A 73 -12.20 9.07 -6.83
N ASP A 74 -11.39 9.06 -7.91
CA ASP A 74 -11.12 7.84 -8.66
C ASP A 74 -10.24 6.86 -7.86
N PHE A 75 -10.84 5.75 -7.43
CA PHE A 75 -10.13 4.70 -6.68
C PHE A 75 -8.97 4.07 -7.46
N ALA A 76 -8.96 4.08 -8.79
CA ALA A 76 -7.79 3.60 -9.53
C ALA A 76 -6.58 4.55 -9.31
N THR A 77 -6.81 5.86 -9.37
CA THR A 77 -5.80 6.89 -9.12
C THR A 77 -5.30 6.85 -7.68
N ILE A 78 -6.20 6.75 -6.69
CA ILE A 78 -5.82 6.66 -5.27
C ILE A 78 -4.96 5.41 -5.02
N ARG A 79 -5.36 4.24 -5.53
CA ARG A 79 -4.56 3.01 -5.43
C ARG A 79 -3.19 3.17 -6.07
N ASN A 80 -3.09 3.79 -7.24
CA ASN A 80 -1.79 4.02 -7.88
C ASN A 80 -0.89 4.96 -7.06
N ARG A 81 -1.43 6.07 -6.54
CA ARG A 81 -0.68 7.00 -5.68
C ARG A 81 -0.15 6.32 -4.41
N LEU A 82 -0.99 5.53 -3.74
CA LEU A 82 -0.59 4.73 -2.58
C LEU A 82 0.52 3.74 -2.92
N ARG A 83 0.34 2.95 -3.99
CA ARG A 83 1.32 1.96 -4.44
C ARG A 83 2.67 2.60 -4.70
N ASP A 84 2.69 3.69 -5.46
CA ASP A 84 3.92 4.31 -5.93
C ASP A 84 4.67 5.00 -4.78
N ALA A 85 3.95 5.71 -3.90
CA ALA A 85 4.53 6.33 -2.71
C ALA A 85 5.15 5.30 -1.77
N VAL A 86 4.41 4.24 -1.44
CA VAL A 86 4.89 3.19 -0.52
C VAL A 86 6.03 2.38 -1.13
N SER A 87 5.95 2.03 -2.42
CA SER A 87 7.04 1.33 -3.12
C SER A 87 8.33 2.14 -3.09
N LYS A 88 8.24 3.46 -3.35
CA LYS A 88 9.39 4.37 -3.30
C LYS A 88 9.99 4.46 -1.90
N PHE A 89 9.15 4.63 -0.87
CA PHE A 89 9.59 4.69 0.52
C PHE A 89 10.30 3.40 0.96
N ILE A 90 9.71 2.25 0.65
CA ILE A 90 10.27 0.94 0.96
C ILE A 90 11.64 0.77 0.28
N TYR A 91 11.74 1.06 -1.01
CA TYR A 91 13.00 0.91 -1.74
C TYR A 91 14.09 1.85 -1.20
N GLN A 92 13.73 3.11 -0.89
CA GLN A 92 14.68 4.06 -0.32
C GLN A 92 15.21 3.61 1.04
N SER A 93 14.34 3.04 1.88
CA SER A 93 14.65 2.65 3.26
C SER A 93 15.34 1.29 3.38
N THR A 94 14.99 0.33 2.50
CA THR A 94 15.36 -1.09 2.67
C THR A 94 16.09 -1.69 1.45
N LYS A 95 16.09 -1.00 0.31
CA LYS A 95 16.60 -1.49 -0.99
C LYS A 95 15.90 -2.73 -1.53
N ARG A 96 14.72 -3.06 -1.02
CA ARG A 96 13.85 -4.15 -1.49
C ARG A 96 12.66 -3.62 -2.28
N ASN A 97 12.03 -4.48 -3.08
CA ASN A 97 10.87 -4.13 -3.91
C ASN A 97 9.71 -5.12 -3.70
N PRO A 98 9.11 -5.16 -2.49
CA PRO A 98 7.95 -6.02 -2.25
C PRO A 98 6.79 -5.64 -3.17
N MET A 99 5.90 -6.60 -3.37
CA MET A 99 4.62 -6.29 -4.00
C MET A 99 3.80 -5.39 -3.07
N VAL A 100 3.38 -4.22 -3.56
CA VAL A 100 2.49 -3.32 -2.81
C VAL A 100 1.08 -3.44 -3.37
N LEU A 101 0.13 -3.84 -2.53
CA LEU A 101 -1.26 -4.07 -2.89
C LEU A 101 -2.20 -3.17 -2.07
N PRO A 102 -2.65 -2.04 -2.63
CA PRO A 102 -3.67 -1.20 -2.01
C PRO A 102 -5.07 -1.77 -2.24
N VAL A 103 -5.82 -1.94 -1.16
CA VAL A 103 -7.21 -2.41 -1.12
C VAL A 103 -8.06 -1.29 -0.54
N ILE A 104 -8.96 -0.74 -1.34
CA ILE A 104 -9.90 0.30 -0.93
C ILE A 104 -11.29 -0.33 -0.89
N MET A 105 -11.95 -0.22 0.26
CA MET A 105 -13.34 -0.60 0.43
C MET A 105 -14.19 0.68 0.39
N GLU A 106 -15.21 0.67 -0.47
CA GLU A 106 -16.27 1.68 -0.46
C GLU A 106 -17.29 1.28 0.61
N VAL A 107 -17.67 2.24 1.46
CA VAL A 107 -18.64 2.08 2.55
C VAL A 107 -19.79 3.05 2.33
#